data_AF-A0A8T8M4A5-F1
#
_entry.id   AF-A0A8T8M4A5-F1
#
_cell.length_a   1.000
_cell.length_b   1.000
_cell.length_c   1.000
_cell.angle_alpha   90.00
_cell.angle_beta   90.00
_cell.angle_gamma   90.00
#
_symmetry.space_group_name_H-M   'P 1'
#
loop_
_entity.id
_entity.type
_entity.pdbx_description
1 polymer ?
#
loop_
_entity_poly.entity_id
_entity_poly.type
_entity_poly.pdbx_seq_one_letter_code
_entity_poly.pdbx_strand_id
1 'polypeptide(L)'
;MLSVGLLVLAGCGTQRVQEPELTPEQARAQIVRLMPANVTDRQAWATDIHAAFAAQKIPLTTENLCSVMAVTEQESTFQVDPAVPDMGRIARAEINRRAARLHIPNALIATALRVRSPDGKTYGKRLDSARTEKDLSAIFDDFIGMVPLGQTLFGNFNPVKTGGPMQVSIAFAEKHAEDYPYTVDGSIRREVFTRRGGMYFGIAHLLGYPVNYTQSLYRFADFNAGWYASRNAAFQNAVSRATGIELALDGDLIRFDSTSPGSTELAVRTLGDRLGMNKSQIWSQLKQGDTLEFEETDLYSKVFALADRAAGKPLPRAILPGITLKSPKITRNLTTAWFAERVDDRRERCVQRAPK
;
A
#
# COMPACT_ATOMS: atom_id res chain seq x y z
N MET A 1 25.01 -33.88 -63.86
CA MET A 1 25.26 -32.71 -62.98
C MET A 1 23.93 -32.34 -62.34
N LEU A 2 23.68 -32.77 -61.10
CA LEU A 2 22.49 -32.40 -60.33
C LEU A 2 22.83 -31.12 -59.53
N SER A 3 22.08 -30.05 -59.77
CA SER A 3 22.15 -28.82 -58.99
C SER A 3 21.15 -28.88 -57.83
N VAL A 4 21.66 -28.90 -56.60
CA VAL A 4 20.86 -28.78 -55.37
C VAL A 4 20.72 -27.28 -55.05
N GLY A 5 19.49 -26.78 -55.01
CA GLY A 5 19.18 -25.43 -54.56
C GLY A 5 19.11 -25.36 -53.04
N LEU A 6 19.94 -24.51 -52.42
CA LEU A 6 19.82 -24.12 -51.02
C LEU A 6 18.72 -23.06 -50.86
N LEU A 7 17.66 -23.39 -50.15
CA LEU A 7 16.70 -22.44 -49.60
C LEU A 7 17.22 -21.91 -48.26
N VAL A 8 17.55 -20.61 -48.21
CA VAL A 8 17.89 -19.90 -46.97
C VAL A 8 16.58 -19.38 -46.36
N LEU A 9 16.19 -19.94 -45.21
CA LEU A 9 15.10 -19.43 -44.37
C LEU A 9 15.63 -18.24 -43.55
N ALA A 10 15.24 -17.02 -43.92
CA ALA A 10 15.46 -15.83 -43.10
C ALA A 10 14.40 -15.78 -41.97
N GLY A 11 14.77 -16.19 -40.76
CA GLY A 11 13.97 -15.99 -39.57
C GLY A 11 13.97 -14.51 -39.17
N CYS A 12 12.79 -13.86 -39.22
CA CYS A 12 12.60 -12.54 -38.62
C CYS A 12 12.56 -12.67 -37.09
N GLY A 13 13.75 -12.70 -36.47
CA GLY A 13 13.87 -12.53 -35.03
C GLY A 13 13.60 -11.08 -34.67
N THR A 14 12.48 -10.80 -34.04
CA THR A 14 12.27 -9.55 -33.30
C THR A 14 13.26 -9.52 -32.13
N GLN A 15 14.46 -9.00 -32.37
CA GLN A 15 15.34 -8.56 -31.29
C GLN A 15 14.56 -7.51 -30.50
N ARG A 16 14.08 -7.88 -29.31
CA ARG A 16 13.74 -6.87 -28.29
C ARG A 16 14.99 -6.02 -28.13
N VAL A 17 14.89 -4.73 -28.46
CA VAL A 17 15.95 -3.76 -28.18
C VAL A 17 16.18 -3.83 -26.68
N GLN A 18 17.26 -4.48 -26.28
CA GLN A 18 17.67 -4.55 -24.89
C GLN A 18 18.29 -3.18 -24.61
N GLU A 19 17.54 -2.31 -23.93
CA GLU A 19 18.08 -1.04 -23.46
C GLU A 19 19.35 -1.34 -22.66
N PRO A 20 20.46 -0.62 -22.91
CA PRO A 20 21.70 -0.87 -22.20
C PRO A 20 21.50 -0.73 -20.70
N GLU A 21 21.95 -1.72 -19.93
CA GLU A 21 21.88 -1.66 -18.48
C GLU A 21 22.64 -0.44 -17.96
N LEU A 22 21.96 0.40 -17.17
CA LEU A 22 22.54 1.60 -16.59
C LEU A 22 23.53 1.21 -15.48
N THR A 23 24.68 1.88 -15.42
CA THR A 23 25.54 1.77 -14.23
C THR A 23 24.81 2.34 -13.00
N PRO A 24 25.17 1.92 -11.77
CA PRO A 24 24.58 2.50 -10.56
C PRO A 24 24.66 4.02 -10.50
N GLU A 25 25.75 4.63 -11.01
CA GLU A 25 25.91 6.08 -11.10
C GLU A 25 24.93 6.70 -12.08
N GLN A 26 24.74 6.10 -13.25
CA GLN A 26 23.79 6.57 -14.27
C GLN A 26 22.34 6.45 -13.78
N ALA A 27 22.01 5.32 -13.14
CA ALA A 27 20.69 5.10 -12.55
C ALA A 27 20.38 6.13 -11.45
N ARG A 28 21.32 6.37 -10.52
CA ARG A 28 21.16 7.42 -9.49
C ARG A 28 21.03 8.81 -10.12
N ALA A 29 21.81 9.12 -11.15
CA ALA A 29 21.72 10.41 -11.84
C ALA A 29 20.35 10.61 -12.52
N GLN A 30 19.78 9.55 -13.13
CA GLN A 30 18.42 9.58 -13.68
C GLN A 30 17.38 9.81 -12.58
N ILE A 31 17.49 9.11 -11.45
CA ILE A 31 16.58 9.28 -10.31
C ILE A 31 16.64 10.73 -9.80
N VAL A 32 17.83 11.29 -9.63
CA VAL A 32 17.99 12.70 -9.24
C VAL A 32 17.31 13.60 -10.26
N ARG A 33 17.54 13.41 -11.57
CA ARG A 33 16.94 14.24 -12.63
C ARG A 33 15.41 14.25 -12.58
N LEU A 34 14.77 13.10 -12.34
CA LEU A 34 13.32 12.97 -12.27
C LEU A 34 12.70 13.55 -10.99
N MET A 35 13.49 13.65 -9.92
CA MET A 35 13.05 14.14 -8.61
C MET A 35 12.70 15.64 -8.63
N PRO A 36 11.68 16.10 -7.87
CA PRO A 36 11.37 17.52 -7.74
C PRO A 36 12.58 18.33 -7.25
N ALA A 37 12.76 19.53 -7.80
CA ALA A 37 13.96 20.35 -7.55
C ALA A 37 14.09 20.85 -6.10
N ASN A 38 12.97 20.97 -5.39
CA ASN A 38 12.90 21.44 -4.00
C ASN A 38 13.20 20.36 -2.96
N VAL A 39 13.43 19.11 -3.37
CA VAL A 39 13.79 18.03 -2.44
C VAL A 39 15.21 18.27 -1.91
N THR A 40 15.38 18.17 -0.59
CA THR A 40 16.69 18.19 0.06
C THR A 40 17.33 16.80 0.01
N ASP A 41 18.66 16.72 0.04
CA ASP A 41 19.41 15.45 0.03
C ASP A 41 19.07 14.51 -1.15
N ARG A 42 18.79 15.07 -2.34
CA ARG A 42 18.36 14.31 -3.54
C ARG A 42 19.26 13.12 -3.87
N GLN A 43 20.57 13.25 -3.68
CA GLN A 43 21.53 12.17 -3.91
C GLN A 43 21.34 10.98 -2.95
N ALA A 44 21.00 11.28 -1.69
CA ALA A 44 20.77 10.27 -0.67
C ALA A 44 19.43 9.56 -0.90
N TRP A 45 18.38 10.30 -1.28
CA TRP A 45 17.13 9.71 -1.76
C TRP A 45 17.33 8.82 -2.99
N ALA A 46 18.12 9.28 -3.96
CA ALA A 46 18.40 8.50 -5.16
C ALA A 46 19.14 7.20 -4.86
N THR A 47 20.08 7.24 -3.90
CA THR A 47 20.78 6.04 -3.41
C THR A 47 19.80 5.03 -2.82
N ASP A 48 18.92 5.46 -1.91
CA ASP A 48 17.98 4.55 -1.24
C ASP A 48 16.90 4.01 -2.20
N ILE A 49 16.39 4.82 -3.12
CA ILE A 49 15.47 4.38 -4.19
C ILE A 49 16.16 3.35 -5.07
N HIS A 50 17.36 3.65 -5.58
CA HIS A 50 18.10 2.74 -6.44
C HIS A 50 18.37 1.40 -5.74
N ALA A 51 18.79 1.43 -4.47
CA ALA A 51 19.07 0.23 -3.71
C ALA A 51 17.82 -0.64 -3.52
N ALA A 52 16.66 -0.03 -3.24
CA ALA A 52 15.39 -0.76 -3.15
C ALA A 52 14.98 -1.41 -4.48
N PHE A 53 15.09 -0.68 -5.60
CA PHE A 53 14.82 -1.23 -6.94
C PHE A 53 15.74 -2.41 -7.26
N ALA A 54 17.04 -2.26 -7.00
CA ALA A 54 18.03 -3.31 -7.25
C ALA A 54 17.77 -4.56 -6.39
N ALA A 55 17.52 -4.39 -5.08
CA ALA A 55 17.26 -5.50 -4.17
C ALA A 55 15.98 -6.27 -4.53
N GLN A 56 14.94 -5.56 -4.97
CA GLN A 56 13.65 -6.15 -5.34
C GLN A 56 13.56 -6.55 -6.82
N LYS A 57 14.64 -6.35 -7.59
CA LYS A 57 14.72 -6.62 -9.03
C LYS A 57 13.60 -5.93 -9.83
N ILE A 58 13.22 -4.73 -9.41
CA ILE A 58 12.20 -3.92 -10.09
C ILE A 58 12.88 -3.17 -11.24
N PRO A 59 12.33 -3.22 -12.46
CA PRO A 59 12.86 -2.46 -13.59
C PRO A 59 12.85 -0.94 -13.33
N LEU A 60 13.97 -0.27 -13.61
CA LEU A 60 14.16 1.18 -13.46
C LEU A 60 13.52 1.98 -14.61
N THR A 61 12.28 1.65 -14.99
CA THR A 61 11.55 2.40 -16.02
C THR A 61 11.18 3.79 -15.49
N THR A 62 11.07 4.76 -16.39
CA THR A 62 10.57 6.11 -16.05
C THR A 62 9.23 6.04 -15.32
N GLU A 63 8.33 5.13 -15.72
CA GLU A 63 7.02 4.95 -15.10
C GLU A 63 7.12 4.48 -13.64
N ASN A 64 7.96 3.48 -13.36
CA ASN A 64 8.16 2.98 -12.00
C ASN A 64 8.83 4.03 -11.11
N LEU A 65 9.89 4.68 -11.61
CA LEU A 65 10.59 5.74 -10.89
C LEU A 65 9.65 6.90 -10.55
N CYS A 66 8.86 7.36 -11.52
CA CYS A 66 7.92 8.46 -11.30
C CYS A 66 6.75 8.08 -10.40
N SER A 67 6.28 6.84 -10.44
CA SER A 67 5.26 6.34 -9.51
C SER A 67 5.74 6.36 -8.06
N VAL A 68 6.96 5.88 -7.80
CA VAL A 68 7.57 5.89 -6.47
C VAL A 68 7.79 7.30 -5.94
N MET A 69 8.32 8.20 -6.79
CA MET A 69 8.51 9.60 -6.41
C MET A 69 7.19 10.32 -6.15
N ALA A 70 6.17 10.05 -6.94
CA ALA A 70 4.85 10.66 -6.79
C ALA A 70 4.18 10.26 -5.47
N VAL A 71 4.23 8.97 -5.10
CA VAL A 71 3.73 8.49 -3.80
C VAL A 71 4.55 9.08 -2.66
N THR A 72 5.88 9.07 -2.77
CA THR A 72 6.77 9.66 -1.73
C THR A 72 6.48 11.15 -1.53
N GLU A 73 6.29 11.89 -2.61
CA GLU A 73 5.96 13.32 -2.56
C GLU A 73 4.58 13.55 -1.94
N GLN A 74 3.59 12.70 -2.26
CA GLN A 74 2.24 12.80 -1.74
C GLN A 74 2.16 12.46 -0.24
N GLU A 75 2.90 11.45 0.21
CA GLU A 75 2.84 10.97 1.60
C GLU A 75 3.67 11.82 2.56
N SER A 76 4.84 12.28 2.14
CA SER A 76 5.77 12.95 3.05
C SER A 76 6.45 14.20 2.50
N THR A 77 6.26 14.52 1.21
CA THR A 77 7.02 15.58 0.53
C THR A 77 8.54 15.33 0.68
N PHE A 78 8.97 14.07 0.54
CA PHE A 78 10.36 13.64 0.73
C PHE A 78 10.92 13.97 2.13
N GLN A 79 10.14 13.69 3.17
CA GLN A 79 10.59 13.75 4.56
C GLN A 79 10.48 12.37 5.19
N VAL A 80 11.51 11.92 5.90
CA VAL A 80 11.50 10.58 6.50
C VAL A 80 10.46 10.48 7.62
N ASP A 81 10.33 11.55 8.39
CA ASP A 81 9.48 11.62 9.58
C ASP A 81 8.93 13.05 9.71
N PRO A 82 7.95 13.43 8.87
CA PRO A 82 7.43 14.79 8.84
C PRO A 82 6.72 15.14 10.16
N ALA A 83 6.87 16.39 10.60
CA ALA A 83 6.15 16.89 11.75
C ALA A 83 4.64 16.98 11.47
N VAL A 84 3.83 16.50 12.41
CA VAL A 84 2.38 16.64 12.40
C VAL A 84 1.99 17.77 13.35
N PRO A 85 1.34 18.84 12.86
CA PRO A 85 0.82 19.89 13.71
C PRO A 85 -0.08 19.33 14.83
N ASP A 86 0.09 19.84 16.05
CA ASP A 86 -0.67 19.41 17.23
C ASP A 86 -0.58 17.91 17.60
N MET A 87 0.46 17.20 17.19
CA MET A 87 0.57 15.74 17.40
C MET A 87 0.29 15.30 18.84
N GLY A 88 0.88 15.97 19.84
CA GLY A 88 0.65 15.65 21.25
C GLY A 88 -0.82 15.80 21.68
N ARG A 89 -1.50 16.84 21.19
CA ARG A 89 -2.92 17.08 21.47
C ARG A 89 -3.79 16.01 20.81
N ILE A 90 -3.49 15.64 19.56
CA ILE A 90 -4.19 14.58 18.81
C ILE A 90 -4.02 13.24 19.55
N ALA A 91 -2.81 12.89 19.96
CA ALA A 91 -2.52 11.67 20.69
C ALA A 91 -3.30 11.59 22.01
N ARG A 92 -3.31 12.68 22.81
CA ARG A 92 -4.11 12.75 24.05
C ARG A 92 -5.60 12.60 23.80
N ALA A 93 -6.13 13.26 22.77
CA ALA A 93 -7.53 13.16 22.42
C ALA A 93 -7.90 11.71 22.04
N GLU A 94 -7.05 11.03 21.28
CA GLU A 94 -7.27 9.63 20.90
C GLU A 94 -7.20 8.68 22.10
N ILE A 95 -6.24 8.88 23.02
CA ILE A 95 -6.16 8.11 24.28
C ILE A 95 -7.46 8.28 25.09
N ASN A 96 -7.89 9.53 25.30
CA ASN A 96 -9.11 9.82 26.06
C ASN A 96 -10.35 9.24 25.39
N ARG A 97 -10.44 9.32 24.06
CA ARG A 97 -11.55 8.74 23.28
C ARG A 97 -11.61 7.22 23.42
N ARG A 98 -10.47 6.53 23.39
CA ARG A 98 -10.40 5.08 23.61
C ARG A 98 -10.75 4.70 25.06
N ALA A 99 -10.23 5.44 26.03
CA ALA A 99 -10.58 5.26 27.45
C ALA A 99 -12.08 5.42 27.70
N ALA A 100 -12.70 6.45 27.12
CA ALA A 100 -14.14 6.68 27.23
C ALA A 100 -14.98 5.53 26.67
N ARG A 101 -14.59 4.91 25.55
CA ARG A 101 -15.25 3.71 25.00
C ARG A 101 -15.21 2.51 25.95
N LEU A 102 -14.20 2.46 26.81
CA LEU A 102 -14.04 1.44 27.84
C LEU A 102 -14.54 1.89 29.21
N HIS A 103 -15.24 3.04 29.28
CA HIS A 103 -15.75 3.63 30.53
C HIS A 103 -14.66 3.91 31.58
N ILE A 104 -13.42 4.15 31.15
CA ILE A 104 -12.29 4.50 32.03
C ILE A 104 -12.27 6.01 32.25
N PRO A 105 -12.35 6.51 33.50
CA PRO A 105 -12.29 7.94 33.79
C PRO A 105 -10.97 8.63 33.36
N ASN A 106 -11.08 9.82 32.79
CA ASN A 106 -9.91 10.61 32.34
C ASN A 106 -8.90 10.91 33.47
N ALA A 107 -9.36 11.02 34.72
CA ALA A 107 -8.48 11.22 35.88
C ALA A 107 -7.52 10.03 36.10
N LEU A 108 -7.98 8.80 35.83
CA LEU A 108 -7.13 7.61 35.90
C LEU A 108 -6.07 7.62 34.79
N ILE A 109 -6.45 7.98 33.56
CA ILE A 109 -5.51 8.14 32.45
C ILE A 109 -4.46 9.21 32.77
N ALA A 110 -4.89 10.37 33.27
CA ALA A 110 -3.99 11.45 33.65
C ALA A 110 -3.00 11.03 34.73
N THR A 111 -3.43 10.15 35.65
CA THR A 111 -2.56 9.57 36.69
C THR A 111 -1.58 8.55 36.10
N ALA A 112 -2.05 7.64 35.25
CA ALA A 112 -1.20 6.66 34.57
C ALA A 112 -0.10 7.33 33.73
N LEU A 113 -0.41 8.43 33.06
CA LEU A 113 0.56 9.20 32.27
C LEU A 113 1.62 9.94 33.12
N ARG A 114 1.53 9.94 34.45
CA ARG A 114 2.58 10.47 35.34
C ARG A 114 3.71 9.47 35.61
N VAL A 115 3.58 8.22 35.18
CA VAL A 115 4.67 7.24 35.22
C VAL A 115 5.88 7.81 34.48
N ARG A 116 7.06 7.70 35.11
CA ARG A 116 8.33 8.15 34.51
C ARG A 116 8.83 7.09 33.55
N SER A 117 9.22 7.51 32.35
CA SER A 117 9.96 6.69 31.41
C SER A 117 11.45 6.59 31.77
N PRO A 118 12.21 5.70 31.13
CA PRO A 118 13.65 5.57 31.33
C PRO A 118 14.47 6.86 31.09
N ASP A 119 13.96 7.80 30.30
CA ASP A 119 14.57 9.13 30.08
C ASP A 119 14.31 10.14 31.21
N GLY A 120 13.63 9.72 32.29
CA GLY A 120 13.32 10.54 33.46
C GLY A 120 12.12 11.48 33.31
N LYS A 121 11.57 11.65 32.10
CA LYS A 121 10.32 12.41 31.87
C LYS A 121 9.11 11.53 32.16
N THR A 122 7.96 12.14 32.40
CA THR A 122 6.70 11.38 32.47
C THR A 122 6.18 11.10 31.06
N TYR A 123 5.48 9.99 30.83
CA TYR A 123 4.85 9.70 29.54
C TYR A 123 3.92 10.82 29.05
N GLY A 124 3.19 11.49 29.95
CA GLY A 124 2.38 12.66 29.62
C GLY A 124 3.18 13.81 29.00
N LYS A 125 4.33 14.16 29.59
CA LYS A 125 5.26 15.17 29.04
C LYS A 125 5.84 14.74 27.70
N ARG A 126 6.18 13.47 27.52
CA ARG A 126 6.70 12.96 26.24
C ARG A 126 5.64 13.07 25.14
N LEU A 127 4.40 12.69 25.44
CA LEU A 127 3.26 12.86 24.54
C LEU A 127 3.04 14.34 24.19
N ASP A 128 3.10 15.27 25.15
CA ASP A 128 2.96 16.71 24.88
C ASP A 128 4.05 17.25 23.95
N SER A 129 5.28 16.73 24.10
CA SER A 129 6.41 17.11 23.27
C SER A 129 6.48 16.41 21.92
N ALA A 130 5.67 15.36 21.69
CA ALA A 130 5.70 14.61 20.45
C ALA A 130 5.37 15.53 19.26
N ARG A 131 6.11 15.36 18.16
CA ARG A 131 5.93 16.09 16.90
C ARG A 131 5.69 15.16 15.73
N THR A 132 6.15 13.91 15.81
CA THR A 132 6.06 12.97 14.68
C THR A 132 5.38 11.65 15.06
N GLU A 133 5.07 10.85 14.05
CA GLU A 133 4.54 9.49 14.25
C GLU A 133 5.61 8.57 14.85
N LYS A 134 6.88 8.78 14.49
CA LYS A 134 8.00 8.06 15.10
C LYS A 134 8.12 8.34 16.59
N ASP A 135 7.92 9.60 17.02
CA ASP A 135 7.91 9.94 18.45
C ASP A 135 6.84 9.14 19.19
N LEU A 136 5.61 9.13 18.66
CA LEU A 136 4.50 8.38 19.27
C LEU A 136 4.77 6.88 19.29
N SER A 137 5.32 6.32 18.21
CA SER A 137 5.70 4.91 18.17
C SER A 137 6.77 4.59 19.22
N ALA A 138 7.82 5.41 19.32
CA ALA A 138 8.90 5.20 20.28
C ALA A 138 8.43 5.37 21.74
N ILE A 139 7.51 6.31 22.00
CA ILE A 139 6.88 6.48 23.32
C ILE A 139 6.08 5.23 23.69
N PHE A 140 5.32 4.67 22.75
CA PHE A 140 4.53 3.46 22.98
C PHE A 140 5.43 2.23 23.21
N ASP A 141 6.44 2.05 22.35
CA ASP A 141 7.36 0.92 22.44
C ASP A 141 8.16 0.94 23.76
N ASP A 142 8.59 2.14 24.19
CA ASP A 142 9.24 2.32 25.49
C ASP A 142 8.29 1.99 26.66
N PHE A 143 7.03 2.43 26.60
CA PHE A 143 6.03 2.14 27.63
C PHE A 143 5.79 0.64 27.84
N ILE A 144 5.57 -0.10 26.76
CA ILE A 144 5.36 -1.55 26.86
C ILE A 144 6.66 -2.30 27.16
N GLY A 145 7.81 -1.72 26.81
CA GLY A 145 9.13 -2.25 27.14
C GLY A 145 9.47 -2.23 28.64
N MET A 146 8.73 -1.46 29.44
CA MET A 146 8.90 -1.45 30.91
C MET A 146 8.44 -2.76 31.57
N VAL A 147 7.61 -3.55 30.89
CA VAL A 147 7.06 -4.80 31.42
C VAL A 147 7.73 -5.99 30.73
N PRO A 148 8.17 -7.04 31.47
CA PRO A 148 8.69 -8.26 30.87
C PRO A 148 7.72 -8.84 29.83
N LEU A 149 8.23 -9.23 28.66
CA LEU A 149 7.46 -9.69 27.51
C LEU A 149 6.45 -8.67 26.94
N GLY A 150 6.48 -7.40 27.38
CA GLY A 150 5.49 -6.41 26.99
C GLY A 150 5.49 -6.10 25.49
N GLN A 151 6.64 -6.19 24.82
CA GLN A 151 6.73 -6.08 23.37
C GLN A 151 5.98 -7.22 22.65
N THR A 152 6.20 -8.46 23.08
CA THR A 152 5.53 -9.65 22.53
C THR A 152 4.02 -9.63 22.78
N LEU A 153 3.61 -9.20 23.98
CA LEU A 153 2.20 -9.21 24.39
C LEU A 153 1.42 -8.00 23.87
N PHE A 154 2.06 -6.83 23.77
CA PHE A 154 1.36 -5.56 23.55
C PHE A 154 1.82 -4.75 22.34
N GLY A 155 2.86 -5.16 21.60
CA GLY A 155 3.37 -4.43 20.43
C GLY A 155 2.30 -4.19 19.35
N ASN A 156 1.38 -5.16 19.20
CA ASN A 156 0.25 -5.05 18.28
C ASN A 156 -0.79 -3.97 18.66
N PHE A 157 -0.72 -3.40 19.87
CA PHE A 157 -1.58 -2.28 20.27
C PHE A 157 -1.01 -0.90 19.93
N ASN A 158 0.22 -0.82 19.39
CA ASN A 158 0.80 0.45 18.98
C ASN A 158 -0.15 1.15 17.98
N PRO A 159 -0.63 2.37 18.28
CA PRO A 159 -1.61 3.05 17.45
C PRO A 159 -1.04 3.53 16.11
N VAL A 160 0.28 3.66 16.01
CA VAL A 160 0.97 4.02 14.77
C VAL A 160 1.16 2.73 13.95
N LYS A 161 0.38 2.62 12.88
CA LYS A 161 0.33 1.43 12.01
C LYS A 161 1.03 1.61 10.68
N THR A 162 1.37 2.84 10.32
CA THR A 162 2.11 3.21 9.11
C THR A 162 3.30 4.06 9.49
N GLY A 163 4.31 4.13 8.63
CA GLY A 163 5.48 4.97 8.90
C GLY A 163 6.38 5.20 7.71
N GLY A 164 7.38 6.05 7.92
CA GLY A 164 8.38 6.38 6.92
C GLY A 164 7.86 7.27 5.79
N PRO A 165 8.73 7.55 4.80
CA PRO A 165 8.47 8.52 3.74
C PRO A 165 7.37 8.14 2.74
N MET A 166 7.00 6.85 2.69
CA MET A 166 5.89 6.35 1.88
C MET A 166 4.70 5.89 2.74
N GLN A 167 4.71 6.14 4.07
CA GLN A 167 3.61 5.80 4.98
C GLN A 167 3.14 4.33 4.85
N VAL A 168 4.08 3.40 4.68
CA VAL A 168 3.78 1.97 4.51
C VAL A 168 3.34 1.33 5.81
N SER A 169 2.42 0.36 5.73
CA SER A 169 1.94 -0.41 6.89
C SER A 169 3.08 -1.20 7.53
N ILE A 170 3.18 -1.13 8.87
CA ILE A 170 4.15 -1.91 9.64
C ILE A 170 3.89 -3.41 9.50
N ALA A 171 2.62 -3.83 9.51
CA ALA A 171 2.26 -5.24 9.34
C ALA A 171 2.62 -5.75 7.94
N PHE A 172 2.51 -4.89 6.92
CA PHE A 172 2.98 -5.21 5.58
C PHE A 172 4.51 -5.39 5.57
N ALA A 173 5.26 -4.44 6.15
CA ALA A 173 6.70 -4.52 6.20
C ALA A 173 7.21 -5.76 6.95
N GLU A 174 6.60 -6.09 8.10
CA GLU A 174 6.94 -7.30 8.88
C GLU A 174 6.68 -8.59 8.08
N LYS A 175 5.59 -8.65 7.31
CA LYS A 175 5.27 -9.80 6.45
C LYS A 175 6.23 -9.94 5.26
N HIS A 176 6.86 -8.86 4.80
CA HIS A 176 7.71 -8.82 3.61
C HIS A 176 9.18 -8.51 3.93
N ALA A 177 9.62 -8.85 5.14
CA ALA A 177 10.98 -8.58 5.60
C ALA A 177 12.02 -9.65 5.23
N GLU A 178 11.60 -10.81 4.71
CA GLU A 178 12.47 -11.97 4.43
C GLU A 178 13.65 -11.59 3.52
N ASP A 179 13.39 -10.83 2.46
CA ASP A 179 14.41 -10.40 1.48
C ASP A 179 15.01 -9.01 1.77
N TYR A 180 14.82 -8.47 2.99
CA TYR A 180 15.36 -7.16 3.34
C TYR A 180 16.91 -7.21 3.37
N PRO A 181 17.61 -6.41 2.54
CA PRO A 181 19.03 -6.63 2.29
C PRO A 181 19.95 -6.04 3.37
N TYR A 182 19.41 -5.45 4.42
CA TYR A 182 20.17 -4.77 5.46
C TYR A 182 19.99 -5.45 6.81
N THR A 183 21.06 -5.46 7.61
CA THR A 183 20.95 -5.81 9.02
C THR A 183 19.98 -4.87 9.73
N VAL A 184 18.98 -5.45 10.39
CA VAL A 184 17.95 -4.74 11.15
C VAL A 184 18.50 -4.35 12.52
N ASP A 185 18.52 -3.04 12.83
CA ASP A 185 18.81 -2.56 14.19
C ASP A 185 17.51 -2.47 15.01
N GLY A 186 17.24 -3.51 15.80
CA GLY A 186 16.06 -3.62 16.65
C GLY A 186 14.90 -4.32 15.96
N SER A 187 14.01 -3.59 15.29
CA SER A 187 12.79 -4.15 14.70
C SER A 187 12.48 -3.60 13.32
N ILE A 188 11.71 -4.36 12.52
CA ILE A 188 11.22 -3.92 11.21
C ILE A 188 10.41 -2.64 11.33
N ARG A 189 9.60 -2.51 12.39
CA ARG A 189 8.91 -1.27 12.74
C ARG A 189 9.87 -0.06 12.75
N ARG A 190 11.02 -0.20 13.42
CA ARG A 190 12.01 0.88 13.51
C ARG A 190 12.67 1.13 12.15
N GLU A 191 12.96 0.09 11.37
CA GLU A 191 13.50 0.22 10.02
C GLU A 191 12.55 0.98 9.08
N VAL A 192 11.23 0.77 9.18
CA VAL A 192 10.24 1.52 8.39
C VAL A 192 10.33 3.04 8.63
N PHE A 193 10.69 3.49 9.84
CA PHE A 193 10.93 4.91 10.15
C PHE A 193 12.31 5.44 9.72
N THR A 194 13.08 4.66 8.96
CA THR A 194 14.29 5.13 8.27
C THR A 194 13.98 5.44 6.81
N ARG A 195 14.83 6.25 6.15
CA ARG A 195 14.67 6.52 4.71
C ARG A 195 14.77 5.23 3.90
N ARG A 196 15.86 4.48 4.07
CA ARG A 196 16.10 3.22 3.35
C ARG A 196 14.98 2.20 3.56
N GLY A 197 14.53 1.99 4.81
CA GLY A 197 13.55 0.97 5.13
C GLY A 197 12.16 1.37 4.65
N GLY A 198 11.74 2.61 4.91
CA GLY A 198 10.45 3.10 4.41
C GLY A 198 10.39 3.19 2.89
N MET A 199 11.50 3.50 2.20
CA MET A 199 11.57 3.39 0.74
C MET A 199 11.50 1.93 0.28
N TYR A 200 12.28 1.02 0.88
CA TYR A 200 12.25 -0.40 0.50
C TYR A 200 10.84 -0.99 0.62
N PHE A 201 10.22 -0.90 1.80
CA PHE A 201 8.89 -1.48 2.03
C PHE A 201 7.79 -0.73 1.28
N GLY A 202 7.90 0.59 1.13
CA GLY A 202 6.94 1.38 0.34
C GLY A 202 7.00 1.06 -1.16
N ILE A 203 8.20 0.88 -1.72
CA ILE A 203 8.39 0.45 -3.11
C ILE A 203 7.83 -0.95 -3.31
N ALA A 204 8.08 -1.87 -2.37
CA ALA A 204 7.51 -3.21 -2.40
C ALA A 204 5.97 -3.15 -2.37
N HIS A 205 5.39 -2.31 -1.51
CA HIS A 205 3.93 -2.15 -1.43
C HIS A 205 3.33 -1.54 -2.71
N LEU A 206 4.05 -0.67 -3.42
CA LEU A 206 3.53 -0.05 -4.65
C LEU A 206 3.70 -0.94 -5.90
N LEU A 207 4.85 -1.59 -6.03
CA LEU A 207 5.30 -2.22 -7.27
C LEU A 207 5.62 -3.72 -7.12
N GLY A 208 5.73 -4.23 -5.89
CA GLY A 208 6.14 -5.61 -5.57
C GLY A 208 5.05 -6.66 -5.76
N TYR A 209 3.95 -6.33 -6.44
CA TYR A 209 2.90 -7.27 -6.79
C TYR A 209 2.51 -7.12 -8.27
N PRO A 210 2.26 -8.23 -8.98
CA PRO A 210 1.88 -8.19 -10.38
C PRO A 210 0.45 -7.69 -10.53
N VAL A 211 0.17 -6.93 -11.60
CA VAL A 211 -1.18 -6.47 -11.95
C VAL A 211 -1.33 -6.38 -13.46
N ASN A 212 -2.57 -6.49 -13.93
CA ASN A 212 -2.95 -6.29 -15.33
C ASN A 212 -3.61 -4.91 -15.58
N TYR A 213 -3.30 -3.91 -14.73
CA TYR A 213 -3.84 -2.56 -14.87
C TYR A 213 -3.28 -1.85 -16.08
N THR A 214 -4.17 -1.20 -16.84
CA THR A 214 -3.81 -0.35 -17.98
C THR A 214 -3.30 1.03 -17.57
N GLN A 215 -3.55 1.45 -16.33
CA GLN A 215 -3.19 2.76 -15.80
C GLN A 215 -2.61 2.61 -14.39
N SER A 216 -1.51 3.32 -14.12
CA SER A 216 -0.88 3.35 -12.79
C SER A 216 -1.78 3.96 -11.72
N LEU A 217 -2.78 4.74 -12.11
CA LEU A 217 -3.85 5.26 -11.24
C LEU A 217 -4.41 4.18 -10.30
N TYR A 218 -4.66 2.96 -10.80
CA TYR A 218 -5.19 1.86 -10.00
C TYR A 218 -4.17 1.30 -8.99
N ARG A 219 -2.86 1.34 -9.31
CA ARG A 219 -1.82 1.02 -8.31
C ARG A 219 -1.78 2.06 -7.19
N PHE A 220 -2.06 3.33 -7.49
CA PHE A 220 -2.12 4.38 -6.46
C PHE A 220 -3.32 4.23 -5.55
N ALA A 221 -4.46 3.82 -6.10
CA ALA A 221 -5.62 3.44 -5.31
C ALA A 221 -5.31 2.22 -4.43
N ASP A 222 -4.72 1.17 -5.00
CA ASP A 222 -4.31 -0.04 -4.25
C ASP A 222 -3.26 0.25 -3.18
N PHE A 223 -2.34 1.19 -3.41
CA PHE A 223 -1.35 1.59 -2.42
C PHE A 223 -2.04 2.06 -1.12
N ASN A 224 -3.14 2.80 -1.28
CA ASN A 224 -3.93 3.33 -0.18
C ASN A 224 -4.95 2.33 0.40
N ALA A 225 -5.59 1.53 -0.46
CA ALA A 225 -6.71 0.66 -0.10
C ALA A 225 -6.32 -0.81 0.15
N GLY A 226 -5.11 -1.22 -0.21
CA GLY A 226 -4.64 -2.59 -0.20
C GLY A 226 -4.46 -3.17 -1.61
N TRP A 227 -3.58 -4.16 -1.74
CA TRP A 227 -3.32 -4.83 -3.00
C TRP A 227 -4.59 -5.37 -3.63
N TYR A 228 -4.74 -5.13 -4.93
CA TYR A 228 -5.87 -5.53 -5.77
C TYR A 228 -7.23 -4.88 -5.44
N ALA A 229 -7.28 -3.88 -4.55
CA ALA A 229 -8.52 -3.22 -4.17
C ALA A 229 -9.28 -2.66 -5.39
N SER A 230 -8.59 -2.07 -6.37
CA SER A 230 -9.20 -1.49 -7.57
C SER A 230 -9.86 -2.55 -8.46
N ARG A 231 -9.19 -3.70 -8.67
CA ARG A 231 -9.77 -4.86 -9.36
C ARG A 231 -10.97 -5.40 -8.59
N ASN A 232 -10.82 -5.57 -7.29
CA ASN A 232 -11.85 -6.16 -6.46
C ASN A 232 -13.09 -5.26 -6.36
N ALA A 233 -12.91 -3.94 -6.32
CA ALA A 233 -14.00 -2.96 -6.43
C ALA A 233 -14.72 -3.10 -7.78
N ALA A 234 -14.00 -3.34 -8.88
CA ALA A 234 -14.61 -3.58 -10.18
C ALA A 234 -15.41 -4.88 -10.20
N PHE A 235 -14.90 -5.94 -9.56
CA PHE A 235 -15.62 -7.18 -9.36
C PHE A 235 -16.90 -6.98 -8.52
N GLN A 236 -16.85 -6.24 -7.40
CA GLN A 236 -18.04 -5.89 -6.61
C GLN A 236 -19.08 -5.11 -7.44
N ASN A 237 -18.64 -4.19 -8.30
CA ASN A 237 -19.55 -3.51 -9.23
C ASN A 237 -20.17 -4.50 -10.24
N ALA A 238 -19.39 -5.45 -10.79
CA ALA A 238 -19.93 -6.50 -11.65
C ALA A 238 -20.95 -7.39 -10.93
N VAL A 239 -20.69 -7.78 -9.68
CA VAL A 239 -21.66 -8.49 -8.83
C VAL A 239 -22.93 -7.67 -8.65
N SER A 240 -22.81 -6.38 -8.35
CA SER A 240 -23.96 -5.49 -8.16
C SER A 240 -24.81 -5.41 -9.44
N ARG A 241 -24.18 -5.33 -10.61
CA ARG A 241 -24.88 -5.34 -11.91
C ARG A 241 -25.55 -6.68 -12.21
N ALA A 242 -24.91 -7.80 -11.86
CA ALA A 242 -25.44 -9.13 -12.14
C ALA A 242 -26.60 -9.54 -11.21
N THR A 243 -26.63 -8.98 -9.99
CA THR A 243 -27.60 -9.34 -8.93
C THR A 243 -28.69 -8.30 -8.70
N GLY A 244 -28.41 -7.02 -8.98
CA GLY A 244 -29.23 -5.89 -8.55
C GLY A 244 -29.04 -5.49 -7.07
N ILE A 245 -28.15 -6.16 -6.34
CA ILE A 245 -27.82 -5.84 -4.94
C ILE A 245 -26.74 -4.77 -4.92
N GLU A 246 -26.96 -3.68 -4.20
CA GLU A 246 -25.95 -2.63 -4.03
C GLU A 246 -24.83 -3.09 -3.08
N LEU A 247 -23.58 -2.99 -3.53
CA LEU A 247 -22.39 -3.27 -2.72
C LEU A 247 -21.56 -2.00 -2.53
N ALA A 248 -20.91 -1.90 -1.37
CA ALA A 248 -19.78 -1.00 -1.22
C ALA A 248 -18.66 -1.45 -2.17
N LEU A 249 -18.10 -0.51 -2.92
CA LEU A 249 -17.02 -0.76 -3.89
C LEU A 249 -15.67 -0.52 -3.22
N ASP A 250 -15.44 -1.19 -2.09
CA ASP A 250 -14.27 -1.02 -1.22
C ASP A 250 -13.14 -2.03 -1.50
N GLY A 251 -13.38 -3.03 -2.34
CA GLY A 251 -12.42 -4.08 -2.68
C GLY A 251 -12.40 -5.26 -1.72
N ASP A 252 -13.22 -5.26 -0.66
CA ASP A 252 -13.30 -6.35 0.31
C ASP A 252 -14.21 -7.48 -0.19
N LEU A 253 -13.60 -8.55 -0.69
CA LEU A 253 -14.33 -9.71 -1.21
C LEU A 253 -14.83 -10.65 -0.10
N ILE A 254 -14.09 -10.72 1.01
CA ILE A 254 -14.38 -11.58 2.17
C ILE A 254 -14.11 -10.85 3.48
N ARG A 255 -14.58 -11.44 4.58
CA ARG A 255 -14.17 -11.04 5.93
C ARG A 255 -12.93 -11.82 6.36
N PHE A 256 -11.84 -11.12 6.66
CA PHE A 256 -10.63 -11.75 7.18
C PHE A 256 -10.68 -12.00 8.70
N ASP A 257 -11.54 -11.27 9.41
CA ASP A 257 -11.72 -11.33 10.86
C ASP A 257 -12.76 -12.38 11.31
N SER A 258 -13.45 -13.03 10.37
CA SER A 258 -14.59 -13.89 10.64
C SER A 258 -14.74 -14.97 9.58
N THR A 259 -15.22 -16.14 9.99
CA THR A 259 -15.66 -17.19 9.06
C THR A 259 -17.07 -16.95 8.51
N SER A 260 -17.77 -15.93 9.01
CA SER A 260 -19.08 -15.53 8.50
C SER A 260 -18.94 -14.78 7.17
N PRO A 261 -19.84 -15.03 6.19
CA PRO A 261 -19.75 -14.40 4.89
C PRO A 261 -19.96 -12.89 4.99
N GLY A 262 -19.17 -12.14 4.21
CA GLY A 262 -19.36 -10.69 4.02
C GLY A 262 -20.47 -10.37 3.01
N SER A 263 -20.79 -9.09 2.84
CA SER A 263 -21.83 -8.63 1.90
C SER A 263 -21.54 -9.04 0.45
N THR A 264 -20.29 -8.89 -0.01
CA THR A 264 -19.85 -9.33 -1.34
C THR A 264 -20.10 -10.82 -1.54
N GLU A 265 -19.67 -11.66 -0.59
CA GLU A 265 -19.88 -13.10 -0.65
C GLU A 265 -21.36 -13.49 -0.66
N LEU A 266 -22.18 -12.86 0.19
CA LEU A 266 -23.62 -13.11 0.23
C LEU A 266 -24.28 -12.79 -1.11
N ALA A 267 -23.92 -11.67 -1.74
CA ALA A 267 -24.43 -11.30 -3.06
C ALA A 267 -23.98 -12.28 -4.15
N VAL A 268 -22.70 -12.69 -4.15
CA VAL A 268 -22.20 -13.69 -5.12
C VAL A 268 -22.92 -15.04 -4.95
N ARG A 269 -23.21 -15.45 -3.71
CA ARG A 269 -23.95 -16.70 -3.43
C ARG A 269 -25.36 -16.71 -4.04
N THR A 270 -26.00 -15.56 -4.26
CA THR A 270 -27.30 -15.52 -4.96
C THR A 270 -27.19 -15.82 -6.46
N LEU A 271 -25.99 -15.77 -7.03
CA LEU A 271 -25.71 -16.16 -8.41
C LEU A 271 -25.37 -17.65 -8.55
N GLY A 272 -25.31 -18.42 -7.46
CA GLY A 272 -24.80 -19.80 -7.45
C GLY A 272 -25.35 -20.70 -8.55
N ASP A 273 -26.68 -20.73 -8.73
CA ASP A 273 -27.33 -21.53 -9.78
C ASP A 273 -26.96 -21.05 -11.19
N ARG A 274 -26.91 -19.73 -11.42
CA ARG A 274 -26.51 -19.13 -12.71
C ARG A 274 -25.03 -19.34 -13.02
N LEU A 275 -24.19 -19.46 -11.99
CA LEU A 275 -22.76 -19.72 -12.10
C LEU A 275 -22.45 -21.22 -12.21
N GLY A 276 -23.38 -22.09 -11.82
CA GLY A 276 -23.14 -23.52 -11.61
C GLY A 276 -22.10 -23.76 -10.52
N MET A 277 -22.15 -22.99 -9.43
CA MET A 277 -21.16 -23.03 -8.34
C MET A 277 -21.85 -23.15 -6.98
N ASN A 278 -21.34 -24.05 -6.15
CA ASN A 278 -21.78 -24.16 -4.76
C ASN A 278 -21.09 -23.12 -3.85
N LYS A 279 -21.60 -22.97 -2.62
CA LYS A 279 -21.10 -21.98 -1.65
C LYS A 279 -19.60 -22.15 -1.33
N SER A 280 -19.11 -23.39 -1.29
CA SER A 280 -17.70 -23.68 -0.99
C SER A 280 -16.78 -23.23 -2.13
N GLN A 281 -17.18 -23.50 -3.38
CA GLN A 281 -16.43 -23.08 -4.57
C GLN A 281 -16.35 -21.56 -4.67
N ILE A 282 -17.46 -20.87 -4.39
CA ILE A 282 -17.53 -19.40 -4.36
C ILE A 282 -16.54 -18.86 -3.32
N TRP A 283 -16.64 -19.34 -2.08
CA TRP A 283 -15.79 -18.87 -0.99
C TRP A 283 -14.30 -19.13 -1.25
N SER A 284 -13.93 -20.32 -1.76
CA SER A 284 -12.54 -20.65 -2.05
C SER A 284 -11.92 -19.78 -3.14
N GLN A 285 -12.73 -19.27 -4.08
CA GLN A 285 -12.24 -18.39 -5.14
C GLN A 285 -12.24 -16.91 -4.70
N LEU A 286 -13.24 -16.45 -3.93
CA LEU A 286 -13.21 -15.09 -3.33
C LEU A 286 -12.01 -14.89 -2.40
N LYS A 287 -11.56 -15.96 -1.73
CA LYS A 287 -10.33 -15.95 -0.91
C LYS A 287 -9.06 -15.60 -1.67
N GLN A 288 -9.03 -15.78 -2.99
CA GLN A 288 -7.88 -15.44 -3.82
C GLN A 288 -7.87 -13.95 -4.16
N GLY A 289 -8.82 -13.15 -3.66
CA GLY A 289 -8.96 -11.73 -3.96
C GLY A 289 -7.73 -10.87 -3.68
N ASP A 290 -6.77 -11.34 -2.89
CA ASP A 290 -5.49 -10.69 -2.62
C ASP A 290 -4.32 -11.23 -3.47
N THR A 291 -4.61 -12.03 -4.51
CA THR A 291 -3.62 -12.59 -5.44
C THR A 291 -3.98 -12.26 -6.90
N LEU A 292 -3.04 -12.44 -7.83
CA LEU A 292 -3.26 -12.19 -9.26
C LEU A 292 -4.23 -13.24 -9.86
N GLU A 293 -4.08 -14.48 -9.40
CA GLU A 293 -4.78 -15.68 -9.89
C GLU A 293 -6.30 -15.57 -9.74
N PHE A 294 -6.81 -14.66 -8.90
CA PHE A 294 -8.25 -14.38 -8.84
C PHE A 294 -8.84 -14.06 -10.21
N GLU A 295 -8.10 -13.34 -11.07
CA GLU A 295 -8.52 -13.00 -12.43
C GLU A 295 -8.72 -14.23 -13.33
N GLU A 296 -8.05 -15.33 -12.99
CA GLU A 296 -8.09 -16.59 -13.74
C GLU A 296 -9.17 -17.54 -13.22
N THR A 297 -9.85 -17.18 -12.14
CA THR A 297 -10.87 -18.05 -11.53
C THR A 297 -12.15 -18.11 -12.38
N ASP A 298 -12.82 -19.27 -12.32
CA ASP A 298 -14.15 -19.47 -12.91
C ASP A 298 -15.16 -18.44 -12.38
N LEU A 299 -15.08 -18.11 -11.08
CA LEU A 299 -15.96 -17.14 -10.45
C LEU A 299 -15.79 -15.76 -11.08
N TYR A 300 -14.54 -15.30 -11.20
CA TYR A 300 -14.23 -14.00 -11.81
C TYR A 300 -14.76 -13.92 -13.23
N SER A 301 -14.39 -14.87 -14.08
CA SER A 301 -14.79 -14.90 -15.48
C SER A 301 -16.32 -14.99 -15.67
N LYS A 302 -17.00 -15.87 -14.91
CA LYS A 302 -18.46 -16.05 -15.01
C LYS A 302 -19.24 -14.85 -14.48
N VAL A 303 -18.81 -14.21 -13.38
CA VAL A 303 -19.46 -13.01 -12.85
C VAL A 303 -19.36 -11.87 -13.86
N PHE A 304 -18.17 -11.60 -14.41
CA PHE A 304 -18.02 -10.58 -15.45
C PHE A 304 -18.83 -10.91 -16.70
N ALA A 305 -18.89 -12.17 -17.14
CA ALA A 305 -19.73 -12.57 -18.28
C ALA A 305 -21.23 -12.36 -18.02
N LEU A 306 -21.72 -12.54 -16.79
CA LEU A 306 -23.10 -12.21 -16.43
C LEU A 306 -23.34 -10.69 -16.41
N ALA A 307 -22.41 -9.95 -15.82
CA ALA A 307 -22.51 -8.51 -15.66
C ALA A 307 -22.39 -7.76 -17.00
N ASP A 308 -21.47 -8.17 -17.87
CA ASP A 308 -21.28 -7.62 -19.22
C ASP A 308 -22.54 -7.81 -20.07
N ARG A 309 -23.18 -9.00 -19.99
CA ARG A 309 -24.47 -9.27 -20.65
C ARG A 309 -25.58 -8.39 -20.11
N ALA A 310 -25.66 -8.20 -18.79
CA ALA A 310 -26.65 -7.32 -18.19
C ALA A 310 -26.44 -5.84 -18.55
N ALA A 311 -25.18 -5.41 -18.75
CA ALA A 311 -24.82 -4.05 -19.12
C ALA A 311 -24.85 -3.78 -20.65
N GLY A 312 -24.91 -4.83 -21.48
CA GLY A 312 -24.83 -4.72 -22.94
C GLY A 312 -23.44 -4.33 -23.47
N LYS A 313 -22.41 -4.31 -22.60
CA LYS A 313 -21.02 -3.97 -22.95
C LYS A 313 -20.05 -4.51 -21.90
N PRO A 314 -18.77 -4.70 -22.25
CA PRO A 314 -17.74 -5.01 -21.27
C PRO A 314 -17.63 -3.93 -20.18
N LEU A 315 -17.72 -4.34 -18.91
CA LEU A 315 -17.46 -3.51 -17.75
C LEU A 315 -15.94 -3.25 -17.56
N PRO A 316 -15.53 -2.19 -16.84
CA PRO A 316 -14.15 -2.04 -16.45
C PRO A 316 -13.70 -3.17 -15.52
N ARG A 317 -12.44 -3.62 -15.63
CA ARG A 317 -11.83 -4.66 -14.78
C ARG A 317 -11.04 -4.07 -13.59
N ALA A 318 -10.88 -2.75 -13.55
CA ALA A 318 -10.40 -2.00 -12.40
C ALA A 318 -11.18 -0.68 -12.33
N ILE A 319 -11.54 -0.26 -11.11
CA ILE A 319 -12.16 1.05 -10.84
C ILE A 319 -11.54 1.63 -9.57
N LEU A 320 -11.67 2.94 -9.36
CA LEU A 320 -11.26 3.55 -8.10
C LEU A 320 -12.20 3.10 -6.96
N PRO A 321 -11.67 2.55 -5.84
CA PRO A 321 -12.48 2.15 -4.70
C PRO A 321 -13.22 3.34 -4.06
N GLY A 322 -14.46 3.11 -3.65
CA GLY A 322 -15.35 4.08 -2.99
C GLY A 322 -15.06 4.25 -1.50
N ILE A 323 -13.78 4.36 -1.11
CA ILE A 323 -13.37 4.40 0.30
C ILE A 323 -13.17 5.85 0.76
N THR A 324 -13.75 6.19 1.90
CA THR A 324 -13.45 7.45 2.62
C THR A 324 -12.27 7.23 3.56
N LEU A 325 -11.25 8.08 3.46
CA LEU A 325 -10.06 8.02 4.31
C LEU A 325 -10.40 8.53 5.71
N LYS A 326 -10.02 7.73 6.72
CA LYS A 326 -10.26 8.06 8.13
C LYS A 326 -8.95 7.98 8.91
N SER A 327 -8.60 9.07 9.59
CA SER A 327 -7.49 9.10 10.54
C SER A 327 -7.71 10.24 11.54
N PRO A 328 -7.23 10.13 12.80
CA PRO A 328 -7.25 11.24 13.75
C PRO A 328 -6.57 12.52 13.23
N LYS A 329 -5.66 12.40 12.25
CA LYS A 329 -4.97 13.54 11.60
C LYS A 329 -5.75 14.16 10.42
N ILE A 330 -6.82 13.52 9.94
CA ILE A 330 -7.58 13.97 8.76
C ILE A 330 -8.82 14.76 9.19
N THR A 331 -8.91 16.02 8.79
CA THR A 331 -10.03 16.93 9.10
C THR A 331 -10.98 17.18 7.93
N ARG A 332 -10.65 16.66 6.73
CA ARG A 332 -11.44 16.80 5.49
C ARG A 332 -11.93 15.44 5.01
N ASN A 333 -13.04 15.41 4.28
CA ASN A 333 -13.50 14.19 3.61
C ASN A 333 -12.60 13.89 2.40
N LEU A 334 -11.57 13.08 2.61
CA LEU A 334 -10.67 12.59 1.56
C LEU A 334 -11.08 11.17 1.16
N THR A 335 -10.82 10.78 -0.09
CA THR A 335 -11.13 9.44 -0.61
C THR A 335 -9.89 8.79 -1.23
N THR A 336 -9.94 7.48 -1.43
CA THR A 336 -8.91 6.75 -2.18
C THR A 336 -8.78 7.27 -3.60
N ALA A 337 -9.90 7.63 -4.25
CA ALA A 337 -9.90 8.29 -5.55
C ALA A 337 -9.12 9.61 -5.54
N TRP A 338 -9.38 10.48 -4.57
CA TRP A 338 -8.63 11.73 -4.41
C TRP A 338 -7.13 11.49 -4.24
N PHE A 339 -6.75 10.50 -3.44
CA PHE A 339 -5.34 10.14 -3.25
C PHE A 339 -4.72 9.70 -4.58
N ALA A 340 -5.36 8.75 -5.26
CA ALA A 340 -4.87 8.18 -6.51
C ALA A 340 -4.67 9.25 -7.60
N GLU A 341 -5.67 10.13 -7.79
CA GLU A 341 -5.60 11.23 -8.76
C GLU A 341 -4.48 12.22 -8.42
N ARG A 342 -4.30 12.57 -7.14
CA ARG A 342 -3.22 13.50 -6.71
C ARG A 342 -1.83 12.90 -6.90
N VAL A 343 -1.68 11.59 -6.71
CA VAL A 343 -0.45 10.88 -7.02
C VAL A 343 -0.24 10.83 -8.54
N ASP A 344 -1.28 10.54 -9.33
CA ASP A 344 -1.15 10.47 -10.78
C ASP A 344 -0.75 11.82 -11.40
N ASP A 345 -1.33 12.93 -10.93
CA ASP A 345 -0.91 14.29 -11.27
C ASP A 345 0.60 14.52 -11.04
N ARG A 346 1.14 14.00 -9.92
CA ARG A 346 2.57 14.10 -9.59
C ARG A 346 3.41 13.20 -10.47
N ARG A 347 2.93 12.00 -10.76
CA ARG A 347 3.58 11.04 -11.67
C ARG A 347 3.70 11.66 -13.06
N GLU A 348 2.63 12.23 -13.61
CA GLU A 348 2.66 12.88 -14.93
C GLU A 348 3.68 14.02 -14.99
N ARG A 349 3.71 14.89 -13.97
CA ARG A 349 4.74 15.94 -13.87
C ARG A 349 6.16 15.38 -13.80
N CYS A 350 6.35 14.23 -13.15
CA CYS A 350 7.63 13.55 -13.13
C CYS A 350 8.01 13.00 -14.51
N VAL A 351 7.08 12.35 -15.20
CA VAL A 351 7.31 11.80 -16.56
C VAL A 351 7.68 12.91 -17.54
N GLN A 352 7.07 14.10 -17.41
CA GLN A 352 7.42 15.27 -18.22
C GLN A 352 8.87 15.76 -18.03
N ARG A 353 9.56 15.38 -16.94
CA ARG A 353 10.98 15.68 -16.71
C ARG A 353 11.93 14.65 -17.32
N ALA A 354 11.40 13.52 -17.80
CA ALA A 354 12.21 12.46 -18.40
C ALA A 354 12.87 12.94 -19.71
N PRO A 355 14.08 12.45 -20.03
CA PRO A 355 14.64 12.63 -21.36
C PRO A 355 13.68 12.05 -22.42
N LYS A 356 13.58 12.76 -23.55
CA LYS A 356 12.87 12.28 -24.74
C LYS A 356 13.69 11.23 -25.48
#